data_AF-A0AA88J3M1-F1
#
_entry.id   AF-A0AA88J3M1-F1
#
_cell.length_a   1.000
_cell.length_b   1.000
_cell.length_c   1.000
_cell.angle_alpha   90.00
_cell.angle_beta   90.00
_cell.angle_gamma   90.00
#
_symmetry.space_group_name_H-M   'P 1'
#
loop_
_entity.id
_entity.type
_entity.pdbx_description
1 polymer ?
#
loop_
_entity_poly.entity_id
_entity_poly.type
_entity_poly.pdbx_seq_one_letter_code
_entity_poly.pdbx_strand_id
1 'polypeptide(L)'
;MFLFRGDFGCLLYTGDFRWETTSDRAKLARTTLLNALNDGGVDILYLDNTYCNPSYDFPPREFAAQQVINIIVSHPDNDIIIGIDSLGKEDLLLHIARVLKIKIWVWPERLQTMHLLGYDEIFTTKTSLTRVRAVPRYSFSVETLEGLNTMRPTIGIMPSGLPWVVKPSEGNDNLFGSLLTSRYNKSRCAESGWLQTDKSNGSLGSIERFHKYIYSVSYSDHSSYSEIEKFIKLVQPGNMKGIVSSSTCYVDPVYYFGRLCGVNQPVQNLRQKHKRKERDEMSLANKSSFSRSISTELARKLVRNMKVKFVRTQASRVSACRRIRCGAKILEDDYSD
;
A
#
# COMPACT_ATOMS: atom_id res chain seq x y z
N MET A 1 -12.82 -5.50 -12.56
CA MET A 1 -13.89 -4.48 -12.57
C MET A 1 -15.21 -5.13 -12.93
N PHE A 2 -16.31 -4.65 -12.36
CA PHE A 2 -17.67 -5.09 -12.63
C PHE A 2 -18.54 -3.88 -12.96
N LEU A 3 -19.31 -3.97 -14.04
CA LEU A 3 -20.31 -2.97 -14.43
C LEU A 3 -21.70 -3.57 -14.21
N PHE A 4 -22.49 -2.95 -13.36
CA PHE A 4 -23.87 -3.38 -13.07
C PHE A 4 -24.86 -2.40 -13.70
N ARG A 5 -25.90 -2.95 -14.32
CA ARG A 5 -27.00 -2.19 -14.92
C ARG A 5 -28.32 -2.81 -14.50
N GLY A 6 -29.24 -1.98 -14.03
CA GLY A 6 -30.59 -2.37 -13.67
C GLY A 6 -31.41 -1.17 -13.25
N ASP A 7 -32.55 -1.40 -12.61
CA ASP A 7 -33.47 -0.34 -12.16
C ASP A 7 -32.83 0.62 -11.14
N PHE A 8 -31.73 0.20 -10.50
CA PHE A 8 -30.91 0.99 -9.58
C PHE A 8 -29.89 1.91 -10.29
N GLY A 9 -29.90 1.96 -11.62
CA GLY A 9 -28.95 2.72 -12.43
C GLY A 9 -27.70 1.93 -12.85
N CYS A 10 -26.65 2.67 -13.18
CA CYS A 10 -25.38 2.20 -13.71
C CYS A 10 -24.27 2.33 -12.66
N LEU A 11 -23.77 1.20 -12.16
CA LEU A 11 -22.75 1.14 -11.11
C LEU A 11 -21.45 0.55 -11.66
N LEU A 12 -20.34 1.24 -11.49
CA LEU A 12 -19.02 0.72 -11.83
C LEU A 12 -18.24 0.40 -10.56
N TYR A 13 -17.88 -0.87 -10.37
CA TYR A 13 -17.04 -1.32 -9.26
C TYR A 13 -15.65 -1.71 -9.78
N THR A 14 -14.64 -0.94 -9.40
CA THR A 14 -13.28 -1.17 -9.88
C THR A 14 -12.67 -2.45 -9.31
N GLY A 15 -12.87 -2.70 -8.01
CA GLY A 15 -11.97 -3.59 -7.26
C GLY A 15 -10.56 -3.01 -7.26
N ASP A 16 -9.57 -3.78 -6.82
CA ASP A 16 -8.18 -3.35 -6.92
C ASP A 16 -7.78 -3.23 -8.40
N PHE A 17 -7.26 -2.07 -8.80
CA PHE A 17 -6.86 -1.86 -10.19
C PHE A 17 -5.72 -0.85 -10.33
N ARG A 18 -4.94 -1.06 -11.39
CA ARG A 18 -4.00 -0.07 -11.92
C ARG A 18 -4.41 0.40 -13.29
N TRP A 19 -4.65 1.70 -13.42
CA TRP A 19 -4.96 2.33 -14.69
C TRP A 19 -3.69 2.60 -15.49
N GLU A 20 -3.55 1.92 -16.61
CA GLU A 20 -2.44 2.10 -17.55
C GLU A 20 -2.93 2.58 -18.91
N THR A 21 -2.04 3.23 -19.67
CA THR A 21 -2.37 3.74 -21.01
C THR A 21 -1.47 3.20 -22.11
N THR A 22 -0.30 2.64 -21.77
CA THR A 22 0.73 2.27 -22.74
C THR A 22 0.60 0.83 -23.23
N SER A 23 0.30 -0.11 -22.33
CA SER A 23 0.24 -1.54 -22.66
C SER A 23 -0.95 -1.87 -23.56
N ASP A 24 -0.76 -2.80 -24.50
CA ASP A 24 -1.83 -3.17 -25.44
C ASP A 24 -3.03 -3.81 -24.73
N ARG A 25 -2.75 -4.56 -23.65
CA ARG A 25 -3.78 -5.06 -22.73
C ARG A 25 -4.60 -3.90 -22.13
N ALA A 26 -3.95 -2.81 -21.73
CA ALA A 26 -4.63 -1.65 -21.17
C ALA A 26 -5.43 -0.87 -22.22
N LYS A 27 -4.91 -0.73 -23.45
CA LYS A 27 -5.67 -0.15 -24.57
C LYS A 27 -6.93 -0.96 -24.86
N LEU A 28 -6.80 -2.29 -24.95
CA LEU A 28 -7.94 -3.19 -25.15
C LEU A 28 -8.96 -3.09 -24.02
N ALA A 29 -8.49 -3.08 -22.76
CA ALA A 29 -9.34 -2.94 -21.58
C ALA A 29 -10.07 -1.59 -21.59
N ARG A 30 -9.38 -0.50 -21.96
CA ARG A 30 -9.97 0.84 -22.10
C ARG A 30 -11.05 0.87 -23.17
N THR A 31 -10.79 0.32 -24.35
CA THR A 31 -11.78 0.25 -25.44
C THR A 31 -12.99 -0.60 -25.02
N THR A 32 -12.74 -1.74 -24.36
CA THR A 32 -13.80 -2.61 -23.84
C THR A 32 -14.66 -1.89 -22.80
N LEU A 33 -14.05 -1.12 -21.91
CA LEU A 33 -14.77 -0.32 -20.92
C LEU A 33 -15.61 0.76 -21.59
N LEU A 34 -15.06 1.51 -22.54
CA LEU A 34 -15.80 2.55 -23.27
C LEU A 34 -16.98 1.96 -24.04
N ASN A 35 -16.77 0.84 -24.73
CA ASN A 35 -17.82 0.10 -25.41
C ASN A 35 -18.87 -0.44 -24.44
N ALA A 36 -18.47 -0.83 -23.23
CA ALA A 36 -19.44 -1.27 -22.22
C ALA A 36 -20.29 -0.10 -21.74
N LEU A 37 -19.70 1.10 -21.57
CA LEU A 37 -20.38 2.31 -21.10
C LEU A 37 -21.43 2.84 -22.11
N ASN A 38 -21.23 2.68 -23.43
CA ASN A 38 -22.26 2.94 -24.47
C ASN A 38 -23.01 4.28 -24.30
N ASP A 39 -22.28 5.39 -24.16
CA ASP A 39 -22.79 6.76 -23.86
C ASP A 39 -23.66 6.89 -22.59
N GLY A 40 -24.03 5.78 -21.96
CA GLY A 40 -24.66 5.71 -20.66
C GLY A 40 -23.62 6.04 -19.60
N GLY A 41 -23.80 7.19 -18.97
CA GLY A 41 -22.97 7.61 -17.85
C GLY A 41 -22.94 6.58 -16.71
N VAL A 42 -21.95 6.70 -15.84
CA VAL A 42 -21.89 5.93 -14.60
C VAL A 42 -22.53 6.74 -13.49
N ASP A 43 -23.58 6.22 -12.84
CA ASP A 43 -24.24 6.93 -11.74
C ASP A 43 -23.36 6.91 -10.48
N ILE A 44 -22.81 5.75 -10.14
CA ILE A 44 -21.93 5.58 -8.97
C ILE A 44 -20.70 4.78 -9.34
N LEU A 45 -19.53 5.36 -9.09
CA LEU A 45 -18.23 4.70 -9.18
C LEU A 45 -17.74 4.30 -7.79
N TYR A 46 -17.55 2.99 -7.58
CA TYR A 46 -16.78 2.45 -6.46
C TYR A 46 -15.31 2.32 -6.88
N LEU A 47 -14.48 3.17 -6.30
CA LEU A 47 -13.10 3.40 -6.70
C LEU A 47 -12.10 2.78 -5.72
N ASP A 48 -11.10 2.07 -6.23
CA ASP A 48 -9.87 1.78 -5.49
C ASP A 48 -9.14 3.08 -5.17
N ASN A 49 -9.21 3.47 -3.91
CA ASN A 49 -8.64 4.69 -3.37
C ASN A 49 -7.35 4.44 -2.57
N THR A 50 -6.66 3.31 -2.82
CA THR A 50 -5.40 2.95 -2.13
C THR A 50 -4.36 4.07 -2.14
N TYR A 51 -4.16 4.72 -3.30
CA TYR A 51 -3.22 5.83 -3.47
C TYR A 51 -3.92 7.14 -3.89
N CYS A 52 -5.11 7.39 -3.36
CA CYS A 52 -5.90 8.60 -3.65
C CYS A 52 -5.37 9.84 -2.91
N ASN A 53 -4.07 10.14 -3.03
CA ASN A 53 -3.43 11.35 -2.51
C ASN A 53 -2.40 11.87 -3.54
N PRO A 54 -2.36 13.19 -3.83
CA PRO A 54 -1.40 13.77 -4.77
C PRO A 54 0.08 13.49 -4.47
N SER A 55 0.41 13.15 -3.23
CA SER A 55 1.77 12.76 -2.82
C SER A 55 2.20 11.39 -3.37
N TYR A 56 1.25 10.57 -3.85
CA TYR A 56 1.50 9.25 -4.41
C TYR A 56 1.47 9.31 -5.93
N ASP A 57 2.65 9.56 -6.49
CA ASP A 57 2.91 9.39 -7.91
C ASP A 57 4.12 8.46 -8.07
N PHE A 58 3.95 7.45 -8.92
CA PHE A 58 4.98 6.43 -9.17
C PHE A 58 5.06 6.14 -10.67
N PRO A 59 6.23 5.68 -11.15
CA PRO A 59 6.45 5.48 -12.57
C PRO A 59 5.60 4.33 -13.15
N PRO A 60 5.48 4.26 -14.49
CA PRO A 60 4.88 3.11 -15.17
C PRO A 60 5.51 1.77 -14.77
N ARG A 61 4.73 0.68 -14.78
CA ARG A 61 5.22 -0.66 -14.39
C ARG A 61 6.44 -1.10 -15.21
N GLU A 62 6.46 -0.79 -16.50
CA GLU A 62 7.58 -1.10 -17.40
C GLU A 62 8.88 -0.44 -16.95
N PHE A 63 8.82 0.85 -16.59
CA PHE A 63 9.98 1.59 -16.11
C PHE A 63 10.47 1.06 -14.76
N ALA A 64 9.56 0.75 -13.84
CA ALA A 64 9.91 0.13 -12.56
C ALA A 64 10.51 -1.27 -12.75
N ALA A 65 9.97 -2.08 -13.67
CA ALA A 65 10.51 -3.40 -13.99
C ALA A 65 11.92 -3.31 -14.59
N GLN A 66 12.16 -2.33 -15.47
CA GLN A 66 13.49 -2.09 -16.03
C GLN A 66 14.50 -1.70 -14.94
N GLN A 67 14.10 -0.90 -13.95
CA GLN A 67 14.95 -0.60 -12.80
C GLN A 67 15.32 -1.86 -12.02
N VAL A 68 14.37 -2.76 -11.78
CA VAL A 68 14.66 -4.06 -11.14
C VAL A 68 15.68 -4.86 -11.95
N ILE A 69 15.50 -4.94 -13.28
CA ILE A 69 16.45 -5.63 -14.17
C ILE A 69 17.84 -4.99 -14.09
N ASN A 70 17.93 -3.66 -14.13
CA ASN A 70 19.22 -2.97 -14.04
C ASN A 70 19.94 -3.25 -12.71
N ILE A 71 19.19 -3.37 -11.60
CA ILE A 71 19.76 -3.78 -10.31
C ILE A 71 20.28 -5.22 -10.38
N ILE A 72 19.54 -6.14 -11.00
CA ILE A 72 19.95 -7.54 -11.13
C ILE A 72 21.20 -7.68 -12.00
N VAL A 73 21.26 -6.94 -13.11
CA VAL A 73 22.39 -6.96 -14.07
C VAL A 73 23.64 -6.34 -13.48
N SER A 74 23.51 -5.28 -12.68
CA SER A 74 24.65 -4.63 -12.01
C SER A 74 25.30 -5.47 -10.90
N HIS A 75 24.69 -6.61 -10.53
CA HIS A 75 25.19 -7.50 -9.49
C HIS A 75 25.19 -8.96 -10.00
N PRO A 76 26.10 -9.32 -10.91
CA PRO A 76 26.12 -10.64 -11.54
C PRO A 76 26.47 -11.78 -10.56
N ASP A 77 27.38 -11.51 -9.61
CA ASP A 77 27.90 -12.51 -8.66
C ASP A 77 27.08 -12.61 -7.36
N ASN A 78 25.93 -11.94 -7.30
CA ASN A 78 25.05 -11.94 -6.14
C ASN A 78 23.82 -12.82 -6.35
N ASP A 79 23.39 -13.51 -5.30
CA ASP A 79 22.03 -14.05 -5.22
C ASP A 79 21.04 -12.88 -5.08
N ILE A 80 19.88 -12.97 -5.74
CA ILE A 80 18.85 -11.94 -5.70
C ILE A 80 17.60 -12.48 -5.04
N ILE A 81 17.13 -11.78 -4.02
CA ILE A 81 15.87 -12.04 -3.35
C ILE A 81 14.88 -10.93 -3.68
N ILE A 82 13.72 -11.28 -4.21
CA ILE A 82 12.63 -10.35 -4.51
C ILE A 82 11.48 -10.63 -3.54
N GLY A 83 11.17 -9.68 -2.67
CA GLY A 83 10.06 -9.79 -1.73
C GLY A 83 8.72 -9.51 -2.41
N ILE A 84 7.86 -10.51 -2.52
CA ILE A 84 6.55 -10.40 -3.18
C ILE A 84 5.40 -10.87 -2.28
N ASP A 85 4.19 -10.40 -2.57
CA ASP A 85 2.98 -10.87 -1.91
C ASP A 85 2.56 -12.24 -2.48
N SER A 86 1.58 -12.90 -1.83
CA SER A 86 1.13 -14.25 -2.25
C SER A 86 0.50 -14.27 -3.65
N LEU A 87 -0.08 -13.15 -4.08
CA LEU A 87 -0.66 -12.89 -5.40
C LEU A 87 -0.26 -11.48 -5.85
N GLY A 88 -0.15 -11.27 -7.16
CA GLY A 88 0.30 -10.01 -7.75
C GLY A 88 1.77 -10.05 -8.18
N LYS A 89 2.15 -9.03 -8.97
CA LYS A 89 3.51 -8.85 -9.53
C LYS A 89 3.99 -10.00 -10.42
N GLU A 90 3.11 -10.87 -10.91
CA GLU A 90 3.45 -11.91 -11.87
C GLU A 90 4.05 -11.30 -13.14
N ASP A 91 3.44 -10.21 -13.65
CA ASP A 91 3.93 -9.47 -14.81
C ASP A 91 5.40 -9.01 -14.63
N LEU A 92 5.79 -8.58 -13.43
CA LEU A 92 7.16 -8.18 -13.11
C LEU A 92 8.11 -9.39 -13.21
N LEU A 93 7.76 -10.50 -12.57
CA LEU A 93 8.60 -11.70 -12.58
C LEU A 93 8.74 -12.27 -14.01
N LEU A 94 7.65 -12.32 -14.76
CA LEU A 94 7.64 -12.76 -16.16
C LEU A 94 8.54 -11.87 -17.01
N HIS A 95 8.48 -10.55 -16.81
CA HIS A 95 9.34 -9.61 -17.53
C HIS A 95 10.82 -9.85 -17.21
N ILE A 96 11.17 -9.99 -15.93
CA ILE A 96 12.55 -10.30 -15.49
C ILE A 96 13.03 -11.61 -16.12
N ALA A 97 12.24 -12.68 -16.03
CA ALA A 97 12.59 -13.99 -16.55
C ALA A 97 12.82 -13.98 -18.07
N ARG A 98 11.96 -13.28 -18.82
CA ARG A 98 12.07 -13.16 -20.29
C ARG A 98 13.28 -12.37 -20.72
N VAL A 99 13.54 -11.22 -20.08
CA VAL A 99 14.67 -10.35 -20.44
C VAL A 99 16.00 -11.01 -20.11
N LEU A 100 16.11 -11.59 -18.92
CA LEU A 100 17.35 -12.25 -18.47
C LEU A 100 17.49 -13.68 -18.98
N LYS A 101 16.45 -14.24 -19.59
CA LYS A 101 16.37 -15.65 -20.06
C LYS A 101 16.73 -16.65 -18.94
N ILE A 102 16.19 -16.42 -17.74
CA ILE A 102 16.39 -17.27 -16.57
C ILE A 102 15.05 -17.80 -16.05
N LYS A 103 15.08 -18.92 -15.35
CA LYS A 103 13.97 -19.31 -14.49
C LYS A 103 13.99 -18.52 -13.19
N ILE A 104 12.84 -18.32 -12.58
CA ILE A 104 12.74 -17.68 -11.26
C ILE A 104 12.32 -18.71 -10.22
N TRP A 105 13.05 -18.73 -9.11
CA TRP A 105 12.68 -19.59 -8.00
C TRP A 105 11.46 -19.02 -7.27
N VAL A 106 10.47 -19.86 -6.98
CA VAL A 106 9.29 -19.54 -6.15
C VAL A 106 9.06 -20.67 -5.15
N TRP A 107 8.37 -20.37 -4.06
CA TRP A 107 7.99 -21.40 -3.08
C TRP A 107 6.92 -22.35 -3.66
N PRO A 108 6.81 -23.61 -3.17
CA PRO A 108 6.00 -24.65 -3.80
C PRO A 108 4.54 -24.26 -4.05
N GLU A 109 3.90 -23.61 -3.09
CA GLU A 109 2.51 -23.15 -3.17
C GLU A 109 2.35 -22.08 -4.25
N ARG A 110 3.34 -21.20 -4.42
CA ARG A 110 3.33 -20.21 -5.50
C ARG A 110 3.54 -20.85 -6.86
N LEU A 111 4.36 -21.90 -6.95
CA LEU A 111 4.55 -22.64 -8.21
C LEU A 111 3.22 -23.23 -8.71
N GLN A 112 2.40 -23.79 -7.82
CA GLN A 112 1.06 -24.28 -8.17
C GLN A 112 0.19 -23.17 -8.76
N THR A 113 0.21 -21.97 -8.16
CA THR A 113 -0.48 -20.80 -8.72
C THR A 113 0.07 -20.42 -10.09
N MET A 114 1.38 -20.47 -10.31
CA MET A 114 1.97 -20.16 -11.62
C MET A 114 1.56 -21.16 -12.70
N HIS A 115 1.42 -22.45 -12.35
CA HIS A 115 0.92 -23.48 -13.26
C HIS A 115 -0.54 -23.21 -13.64
N LEU A 116 -1.39 -22.85 -12.68
CA LEU A 116 -2.79 -22.47 -12.95
C LEU A 116 -2.91 -21.24 -13.86
N LEU A 117 -1.92 -20.34 -13.82
CA LEU A 117 -1.84 -19.17 -14.70
C LEU A 117 -1.17 -19.47 -16.07
N GLY A 118 -0.71 -20.70 -16.29
CA GLY A 118 -0.08 -21.14 -17.56
C GLY A 118 1.38 -20.73 -17.72
N TYR A 119 2.14 -20.62 -16.63
CA TYR A 119 3.55 -20.19 -16.62
C TYR A 119 4.53 -21.29 -16.20
N ASP A 120 4.25 -22.55 -16.53
CA ASP A 120 4.98 -23.74 -16.05
C ASP A 120 6.48 -23.73 -16.35
N GLU A 121 6.88 -23.19 -17.50
CA GLU A 121 8.29 -23.25 -17.93
C GLU A 121 9.18 -22.20 -17.25
N ILE A 122 8.60 -21.12 -16.76
CA ILE A 122 9.31 -19.91 -16.31
C ILE A 122 9.73 -20.02 -14.84
N PHE A 123 8.96 -20.75 -14.04
CA PHE A 123 9.16 -20.84 -12.60
C PHE A 123 9.72 -22.21 -12.18
N THR A 124 10.37 -22.26 -11.02
CA THR A 124 10.96 -23.49 -10.48
C THR A 124 11.03 -23.45 -8.96
N THR A 125 11.08 -24.61 -8.33
CA THR A 125 11.41 -24.76 -6.90
C THR A 125 12.86 -25.21 -6.67
N LYS A 126 13.63 -25.46 -7.74
CA LYS A 126 15.02 -25.89 -7.66
C LYS A 126 15.95 -24.68 -7.52
N THR A 127 16.57 -24.54 -6.35
CA THR A 127 17.49 -23.42 -6.04
C THR A 127 18.81 -23.48 -6.81
N SER A 128 19.19 -24.64 -7.33
CA SER A 128 20.41 -24.82 -8.14
C SER A 128 20.31 -24.25 -9.57
N LEU A 129 19.09 -24.02 -10.07
CA LEU A 129 18.87 -23.60 -11.46
C LEU A 129 18.86 -22.08 -11.65
N THR A 130 18.78 -21.30 -10.57
CA THR A 130 18.66 -19.85 -10.65
C THR A 130 19.14 -19.15 -9.40
N ARG A 131 19.77 -17.99 -9.62
CA ARG A 131 20.18 -17.06 -8.54
C ARG A 131 19.07 -16.09 -8.11
N VAL A 132 17.99 -15.99 -8.88
CA VAL A 132 16.88 -15.06 -8.61
C VAL A 132 15.73 -15.80 -7.96
N ARG A 133 15.36 -15.37 -6.75
CA ARG A 133 14.33 -16.00 -5.93
C ARG A 133 13.26 -14.99 -5.54
N ALA A 134 12.02 -15.31 -5.87
CA ALA A 134 10.86 -14.58 -5.37
C ALA A 134 10.37 -15.26 -4.09
N VAL A 135 10.40 -14.52 -2.98
CA VAL A 135 10.07 -15.01 -1.64
C VAL A 135 8.86 -14.27 -1.08
N PRO A 136 8.09 -14.88 -0.16
CA PRO A 136 6.99 -14.18 0.48
C PRO A 136 7.47 -12.93 1.23
N ARG A 137 6.73 -11.83 1.12
CA ARG A 137 7.12 -10.53 1.68
C ARG A 137 7.39 -10.57 3.18
N TYR A 138 6.68 -11.39 3.94
CA TYR A 138 6.90 -11.55 5.38
C TYR A 138 8.24 -12.21 5.74
N SER A 139 8.83 -12.97 4.82
CA SER A 139 10.15 -13.58 4.98
C SER A 139 11.30 -12.65 4.57
N PHE A 140 10.96 -11.47 4.04
CA PHE A 140 11.93 -10.48 3.58
C PHE A 140 12.23 -9.48 4.70
N SER A 141 13.36 -9.64 5.37
CA SER A 141 13.85 -8.74 6.43
C SER A 141 15.34 -8.45 6.27
N VAL A 142 15.81 -7.38 6.94
CA VAL A 142 17.25 -7.07 7.02
C VAL A 142 18.03 -8.24 7.61
N GLU A 143 17.54 -8.78 8.74
CA GLU A 143 18.14 -9.93 9.43
C GLU A 143 18.25 -11.15 8.51
N THR A 144 17.22 -11.43 7.71
CA THR A 144 17.23 -12.56 6.77
C THR A 144 18.30 -12.37 5.70
N LEU A 145 18.43 -11.16 5.15
CA LEU A 145 19.44 -10.87 4.14
C LEU A 145 20.86 -10.84 4.71
N GLU A 146 21.06 -10.34 5.93
CA GLU A 146 22.34 -10.42 6.62
C GLU A 146 22.74 -11.86 6.89
N GLY A 147 21.80 -12.70 7.34
CA GLY A 147 22.00 -14.14 7.49
C GLY A 147 22.40 -14.81 6.17
N LEU A 148 21.72 -14.51 5.06
CA LEU A 148 22.09 -15.04 3.74
C LEU A 148 23.47 -14.56 3.28
N ASN A 149 23.83 -13.31 3.58
CA ASN A 149 25.13 -12.73 3.26
C ASN A 149 26.30 -13.40 4.00
N THR A 150 26.06 -14.14 5.10
CA THR A 150 27.10 -14.96 5.74
C THR A 150 27.54 -16.14 4.87
N MET A 151 26.64 -16.62 4.00
CA MET A 151 26.88 -17.77 3.14
C MET A 151 27.29 -17.34 1.73
N ARG A 152 26.53 -16.42 1.12
CA ARG A 152 26.77 -15.90 -0.23
C ARG A 152 26.33 -14.45 -0.35
N PRO A 153 27.06 -13.60 -1.10
CA PRO A 153 26.65 -12.23 -1.38
C PRO A 153 25.22 -12.20 -1.95
N THR A 154 24.31 -11.54 -1.23
CA THR A 154 22.87 -11.56 -1.52
C THR A 154 22.29 -10.15 -1.47
N ILE A 155 21.48 -9.81 -2.46
CA ILE A 155 20.79 -8.52 -2.58
C ILE A 155 19.29 -8.72 -2.52
N GLY A 156 18.63 -7.87 -1.74
CA GLY A 156 17.20 -7.78 -1.64
C GLY A 156 16.61 -6.69 -2.53
N ILE A 157 15.51 -7.00 -3.20
CA ILE A 157 14.69 -6.05 -3.96
C ILE A 157 13.25 -6.10 -3.43
N MET A 158 12.72 -4.94 -3.07
CA MET A 158 11.34 -4.76 -2.61
C MET A 158 10.55 -3.95 -3.65
N PRO A 159 9.82 -4.60 -4.57
CA PRO A 159 8.91 -3.93 -5.50
C PRO A 159 7.63 -3.51 -4.76
N SER A 160 7.48 -2.23 -4.45
CA SER A 160 6.34 -1.70 -3.68
C SER A 160 6.03 -0.26 -4.09
N GLY A 161 4.74 0.09 -4.21
CA GLY A 161 4.29 1.46 -4.52
C GLY A 161 4.61 2.49 -3.43
N LEU A 162 4.77 2.01 -2.19
CA LEU A 162 5.26 2.81 -1.07
C LEU A 162 6.73 2.49 -0.78
N PRO A 163 7.53 3.50 -0.34
CA PRO A 163 8.85 3.27 0.22
C PRO A 163 8.77 2.24 1.36
N TRP A 164 9.60 1.21 1.32
CA TRP A 164 9.61 0.21 2.37
C TRP A 164 10.23 0.79 3.65
N VAL A 165 9.39 1.02 4.66
CA VAL A 165 9.83 1.46 5.99
C VAL A 165 9.87 0.25 6.92
N VAL A 166 11.05 -0.09 7.45
CA VAL A 166 11.18 -1.05 8.54
C VAL A 166 10.40 -0.48 9.73
N LYS A 167 9.40 -1.22 10.22
CA LYS A 167 8.73 -0.85 11.47
C LYS A 167 9.80 -0.85 12.56
N PRO A 168 10.03 0.27 13.27
CA PRO A 168 10.84 0.22 14.47
C PRO A 168 10.21 -0.81 15.39
N SER A 169 10.97 -1.83 15.78
CA SER A 169 10.57 -2.70 16.87
C SER A 169 10.45 -1.83 18.13
N GLU A 170 9.26 -1.82 18.71
CA GLU A 170 8.86 -1.17 19.96
C GLU A 170 8.65 0.36 19.93
N GLY A 171 7.37 0.74 19.94
CA GLY A 171 6.89 1.86 20.77
C GLY A 171 6.80 3.25 20.15
N ASN A 172 6.04 3.45 19.07
CA ASN A 172 5.20 4.66 18.91
C ASN A 172 4.34 4.57 17.63
N ASP A 173 3.04 4.32 17.77
CA ASP A 173 2.12 4.08 16.64
C ASP A 173 1.73 5.35 15.84
N ASN A 174 2.28 6.53 16.16
CA ASN A 174 1.84 7.81 15.59
C ASN A 174 2.86 8.54 14.66
N LEU A 175 3.99 7.92 14.31
CA LEU A 175 5.01 8.57 13.46
C LEU A 175 4.91 8.23 11.96
N PHE A 176 4.08 7.26 11.57
CA PHE A 176 3.98 6.78 10.18
C PHE A 176 3.50 7.86 9.19
N GLY A 177 2.59 8.75 9.60
CA GLY A 177 2.09 9.84 8.75
C GLY A 177 3.08 11.00 8.55
N SER A 178 3.97 11.23 9.51
CA SER A 178 4.92 12.36 9.50
C SER A 178 6.18 12.07 8.68
N LEU A 179 6.63 10.81 8.66
CA LEU A 179 7.84 10.42 7.91
C LEU A 179 7.62 10.35 6.39
N LEU A 180 6.41 9.97 5.94
CA LEU A 180 6.06 9.95 4.51
C LEU A 180 5.91 11.37 3.94
N THR A 181 5.43 12.33 4.73
CA THR A 181 5.29 13.74 4.33
C THR A 181 6.62 14.50 4.38
N SER A 182 7.48 14.20 5.35
CA SER A 182 8.81 14.83 5.46
C SER A 182 9.76 14.46 4.31
N ARG A 183 9.76 13.20 3.82
CA ARG A 183 10.65 12.78 2.72
C ARG A 183 10.28 13.39 1.37
N TYR A 184 9.00 13.62 1.09
CA TYR A 184 8.56 14.19 -0.19
C TYR A 184 8.67 15.72 -0.24
N ASN A 185 8.55 16.41 0.90
CA ASN A 185 8.74 17.87 0.98
C ASN A 185 10.19 18.31 0.73
N LYS A 186 11.18 17.42 0.78
CA LYS A 186 12.58 17.77 0.47
C LYS A 186 12.82 18.04 -1.03
N SER A 187 11.84 17.76 -1.90
CA SER A 187 11.93 18.09 -3.33
C SER A 187 11.53 19.54 -3.66
N ARG A 188 11.13 20.35 -2.67
CA ARG A 188 10.87 21.78 -2.84
C ARG A 188 11.63 22.59 -1.79
N CYS A 189 12.63 23.34 -2.26
CA CYS A 189 13.49 24.29 -1.55
C CYS A 189 14.70 23.72 -0.78
N ALA A 190 15.88 23.78 -1.41
CA ALA A 190 17.13 24.24 -0.79
C ALA A 190 18.16 24.57 -1.89
N GLU A 191 18.02 25.74 -2.52
CA GLU A 191 19.18 26.49 -3.00
C GLU A 191 19.94 26.99 -1.76
N SER A 192 21.00 26.27 -1.36
CA SER A 192 22.23 26.83 -0.76
C SER A 192 23.14 25.71 -0.23
N GLY A 193 24.32 25.58 -0.83
CA GLY A 193 25.58 25.33 -0.12
C GLY A 193 25.95 23.92 0.34
N TRP A 194 26.84 23.29 -0.47
CA TRP A 194 27.92 22.33 -0.11
C TRP A 194 27.50 20.89 0.31
N LEU A 195 28.16 19.78 -0.06
CA LEU A 195 29.49 19.49 -0.63
C LEU A 195 29.39 18.45 -1.78
N GLN A 196 30.34 18.53 -2.73
CA GLN A 196 30.53 17.61 -3.85
C GLN A 196 30.97 16.21 -3.41
N THR A 197 30.41 15.17 -4.02
CA THR A 197 31.16 13.99 -4.45
C THR A 197 30.45 13.35 -5.65
N ASP A 198 31.09 13.51 -6.81
CA ASP A 198 30.99 12.81 -8.09
C ASP A 198 29.63 12.31 -8.59
N LYS A 199 29.06 13.10 -9.49
CA LYS A 199 27.97 12.71 -10.40
C LYS A 199 28.53 11.86 -11.55
N SER A 200 27.98 10.67 -11.76
CA SER A 200 27.96 10.02 -13.07
C SER A 200 26.63 10.31 -13.77
N ASN A 201 26.72 10.45 -15.10
CA ASN A 201 25.68 10.88 -16.03
C ASN A 201 24.39 10.05 -16.02
N GLY A 202 23.27 10.74 -16.25
CA GLY A 202 22.11 10.22 -16.99
C GLY A 202 20.92 9.73 -16.18
N SER A 203 20.00 10.64 -15.83
CA SER A 203 18.55 10.42 -15.59
C SER A 203 18.12 9.06 -15.02
N LEU A 204 18.72 8.60 -13.92
CA LEU A 204 18.22 7.46 -13.16
C LEU A 204 17.27 8.02 -12.09
N GLY A 205 15.95 7.85 -12.29
CA GLY A 205 14.98 8.08 -11.22
C GLY A 205 15.49 7.38 -9.96
N SER A 206 15.55 8.09 -8.84
CA SER A 206 16.37 7.72 -7.68
C SER A 206 16.03 6.32 -7.19
N ILE A 207 16.88 5.34 -7.49
CA ILE A 207 16.83 4.01 -6.87
C ILE A 207 17.22 4.22 -5.41
N GLU A 208 16.24 4.24 -4.51
CA GLU A 208 16.49 4.43 -3.08
C GLU A 208 17.02 3.12 -2.49
N ARG A 209 18.29 3.13 -2.07
CA ARG A 209 18.87 2.07 -1.24
C ARG A 209 18.44 2.31 0.20
N PHE A 210 17.67 1.40 0.78
CA PHE A 210 17.17 1.49 2.16
C PHE A 210 18.16 0.92 3.16
N HIS A 211 18.93 -0.07 2.71
CA HIS A 211 19.97 -0.74 3.47
C HIS A 211 21.12 -1.04 2.51
N LYS A 212 22.29 -1.38 3.05
CA LYS A 212 23.48 -1.72 2.26
C LYS A 212 23.21 -2.76 1.17
N TYR A 213 22.27 -3.67 1.43
CA TYR A 213 21.91 -4.79 0.54
C TYR A 213 20.46 -4.75 0.04
N ILE A 214 19.70 -3.68 0.27
CA ILE A 214 18.26 -3.63 -0.02
C ILE A 214 17.90 -2.42 -0.86
N TYR A 215 17.29 -2.71 -2.00
CA TYR A 215 16.69 -1.74 -2.90
C TYR A 215 15.17 -1.76 -2.76
N SER A 216 14.52 -0.60 -2.63
CA SER A 216 13.08 -0.52 -2.92
C SER A 216 12.91 0.06 -4.31
N VAL A 217 11.99 -0.52 -5.05
CA VAL A 217 11.63 -0.04 -6.39
C VAL A 217 10.14 0.27 -6.38
N SER A 218 9.77 1.45 -6.88
CA SER A 218 8.39 1.94 -6.93
C SER A 218 7.56 1.19 -7.97
N TYR A 219 7.26 -0.08 -7.70
CA TYR A 219 6.39 -0.94 -8.50
C TYR A 219 5.07 -1.16 -7.76
N SER A 220 3.96 -0.74 -8.37
CA SER A 220 2.63 -0.80 -7.78
C SER A 220 1.68 -1.61 -8.66
N ASP A 221 0.78 -2.37 -8.04
CA ASP A 221 -0.36 -3.03 -8.70
C ASP A 221 -1.66 -2.19 -8.58
N HIS A 222 -1.60 -1.03 -7.93
CA HIS A 222 -2.69 -0.05 -7.81
C HIS A 222 -2.37 1.21 -8.59
N SER A 223 -3.43 1.95 -8.95
CA SER A 223 -3.33 3.22 -9.69
C SER A 223 -2.68 4.34 -8.87
N SER A 224 -1.81 5.13 -9.47
CA SER A 224 -1.30 6.38 -8.87
C SER A 224 -2.38 7.45 -8.85
N TYR A 225 -2.16 8.55 -8.13
CA TYR A 225 -3.12 9.67 -8.13
C TYR A 225 -3.37 10.22 -9.54
N SER A 226 -2.32 10.38 -10.34
CA SER A 226 -2.43 10.90 -11.72
C SER A 226 -3.12 9.91 -12.65
N GLU A 227 -2.93 8.60 -12.44
CA GLU A 227 -3.62 7.52 -13.14
C GLU A 227 -5.13 7.49 -12.77
N ILE A 228 -5.46 7.62 -11.49
CA ILE A 228 -6.86 7.72 -10.99
C ILE A 228 -7.56 8.94 -11.60
N GLU A 229 -6.91 10.11 -11.61
CA GLU A 229 -7.49 11.32 -12.19
C GLU A 229 -7.86 11.14 -13.67
N LYS A 230 -6.97 10.52 -14.45
CA LYS A 230 -7.21 10.20 -15.86
C LYS A 230 -8.37 9.23 -16.04
N PHE A 231 -8.49 8.25 -15.15
CA PHE A 231 -9.59 7.29 -15.17
C PHE A 231 -10.93 7.97 -14.85
N ILE A 232 -11.01 8.82 -13.83
CA ILE A 232 -12.23 9.54 -13.48
C ILE A 232 -12.65 10.49 -14.60
N LYS A 233 -11.70 11.19 -15.24
CA LYS A 233 -11.98 12.03 -16.41
C LYS A 233 -12.53 11.26 -17.61
N LEU A 234 -12.18 9.98 -17.73
CA LEU A 234 -12.69 9.10 -18.78
C LEU A 234 -14.12 8.62 -18.47
N VAL A 235 -14.37 8.22 -17.22
CA VAL A 235 -15.65 7.62 -16.81
C VAL A 235 -16.72 8.67 -16.54
N GLN A 236 -16.32 9.85 -16.05
CA GLN A 236 -17.21 10.97 -15.68
C GLN A 236 -18.41 10.55 -14.84
N PRO A 237 -18.19 9.91 -13.66
CA PRO A 237 -19.29 9.39 -12.87
C PRO A 237 -20.11 10.51 -12.20
N GLY A 238 -21.41 10.27 -11.99
CA GLY A 238 -22.29 11.16 -11.23
C GLY A 238 -21.87 11.26 -9.76
N ASN A 239 -21.45 10.15 -9.14
CA ASN A 239 -20.96 10.11 -7.77
C ASN A 239 -19.83 9.08 -7.60
N MET A 240 -19.02 9.23 -6.55
CA MET A 240 -17.90 8.34 -6.26
C MET A 240 -17.87 7.91 -4.79
N LYS A 241 -17.43 6.68 -4.55
CA LYS A 241 -17.20 6.13 -3.22
C LYS A 241 -15.87 5.35 -3.20
N GLY A 242 -15.06 5.57 -2.18
CA GLY A 242 -13.83 4.78 -1.96
C GLY A 242 -14.16 3.37 -1.48
N ILE A 243 -13.47 2.36 -2.01
CA ILE A 243 -13.58 0.96 -1.61
C ILE A 243 -12.76 0.68 -0.34
N VAL A 244 -11.55 1.22 -0.26
CA VAL A 244 -10.64 1.04 0.87
C VAL A 244 -11.08 1.97 1.99
N SER A 245 -11.58 1.43 3.11
CA SER A 245 -12.13 2.22 4.22
C SER A 245 -11.23 2.33 5.46
N SER A 246 -10.08 1.64 5.50
CA SER A 246 -9.28 1.47 6.72
C SER A 246 -7.77 1.53 6.47
N SER A 247 -7.30 2.51 5.69
CA SER A 247 -5.87 2.80 5.59
C SER A 247 -5.51 4.03 6.43
N THR A 248 -4.28 4.09 6.95
CA THR A 248 -3.73 5.29 7.62
C THR A 248 -3.70 6.52 6.71
N CYS A 249 -3.92 6.31 5.42
CA CYS A 249 -3.92 7.31 4.36
C CYS A 249 -5.29 7.35 3.67
N TYR A 250 -6.38 6.95 4.36
CA TYR A 250 -7.72 6.99 3.80
C TYR A 250 -8.03 8.42 3.38
N VAL A 251 -8.33 8.57 2.10
CA VAL A 251 -8.88 9.79 1.55
C VAL A 251 -10.17 9.42 0.85
N ASP A 252 -11.22 10.15 1.17
CA ASP A 252 -12.47 10.11 0.42
C ASP A 252 -12.18 10.65 -1.00
N PRO A 253 -12.37 9.87 -2.07
CA PRO A 253 -12.13 10.32 -3.44
C PRO A 253 -12.85 11.63 -3.80
N VAL A 254 -14.01 11.89 -3.18
CA VAL A 254 -14.77 13.13 -3.40
C VAL A 254 -13.99 14.37 -2.95
N TYR A 255 -13.09 14.24 -1.97
CA TYR A 255 -12.27 15.35 -1.48
C TYR A 255 -11.40 15.97 -2.58
N TYR A 256 -10.72 15.15 -3.37
CA TYR A 256 -9.85 15.62 -4.45
C TYR A 256 -10.57 15.72 -5.79
N PHE A 257 -11.47 14.78 -6.08
CA PHE A 257 -12.04 14.60 -7.42
C PHE A 257 -13.51 15.00 -7.53
N GLY A 258 -14.14 15.54 -6.47
CA GLY A 258 -15.56 15.91 -6.51
C GLY A 258 -15.93 16.91 -7.61
N ARG A 259 -14.99 17.75 -8.07
CA ARG A 259 -15.18 18.67 -9.21
C ARG A 259 -15.25 17.98 -10.57
N LEU A 260 -14.78 16.74 -10.66
CA LEU A 260 -14.80 15.94 -11.89
C LEU A 260 -16.09 15.12 -12.01
N CYS A 261 -16.90 15.05 -10.96
CA CYS A 261 -18.25 14.51 -11.02
C CYS A 261 -19.18 15.52 -11.68
N GLY A 262 -20.09 15.06 -12.54
CA GLY A 262 -21.05 15.89 -13.28
C GLY A 262 -22.10 16.61 -12.44
N VAL A 263 -21.92 16.70 -11.12
CA VAL A 263 -22.87 17.33 -10.20
C VAL A 263 -22.41 18.75 -9.89
N ASN A 264 -23.22 19.73 -10.30
CA ASN A 264 -23.20 21.08 -9.74
C ASN A 264 -23.47 21.01 -8.23
N GLN A 265 -22.45 20.86 -7.38
CA GLN A 265 -22.60 21.11 -5.95
C GLN A 265 -22.12 22.53 -5.61
N PRO A 266 -22.92 23.31 -4.85
CA PRO A 266 -22.51 24.62 -4.38
C PRO A 266 -21.35 24.45 -3.41
N VAL A 267 -20.41 25.39 -3.47
CA VAL A 267 -19.26 25.49 -2.56
C VAL A 267 -19.76 25.56 -1.12
N GLN A 268 -19.84 24.43 -0.42
CA GLN A 268 -19.98 24.44 1.03
C GLN A 268 -18.63 24.80 1.63
N ASN A 269 -18.45 26.12 1.81
CA ASN A 269 -17.46 26.70 2.68
C ASN A 269 -17.65 26.17 4.11
N LEU A 270 -16.99 25.06 4.46
CA LEU A 270 -16.78 24.67 5.84
C LEU A 270 -15.67 25.54 6.45
N ARG A 271 -16.01 26.80 6.71
CA ARG A 271 -15.33 27.55 7.79
C ARG A 271 -15.77 26.91 9.09
N GLN A 272 -14.85 26.24 9.78
CA GLN A 272 -14.99 25.80 11.17
C GLN A 272 -15.57 26.94 12.01
N LYS A 273 -16.85 26.85 12.37
CA LYS A 273 -17.42 27.65 13.45
C LYS A 273 -17.07 26.96 14.77
N HIS A 274 -15.91 27.29 15.31
CA HIS A 274 -15.73 27.28 16.76
C HIS A 274 -16.63 28.38 17.33
N LYS A 275 -17.88 28.03 17.71
CA LYS A 275 -18.66 28.88 18.62
C LYS A 275 -18.46 28.35 20.04
N ARG A 276 -17.59 29.08 20.76
CA ARG A 276 -17.56 29.21 22.22
C ARG A 276 -18.99 29.33 22.75
N LYS A 277 -19.28 28.58 23.80
CA LYS A 277 -20.44 28.77 24.68
C LYS A 277 -19.98 29.72 25.79
N GLU A 278 -20.33 30.99 25.69
CA GLU A 278 -20.32 31.94 26.81
C GLU A 278 -21.76 32.09 27.33
N ARG A 279 -21.91 32.07 28.66
CA ARG A 279 -22.87 32.78 29.51
C ARG A 279 -22.36 32.64 30.95
N ASP A 280 -22.43 33.59 31.87
CA ASP A 280 -22.77 35.01 31.85
C ASP A 280 -22.25 35.59 33.19
N GLU A 281 -21.80 36.85 33.15
CA GLU A 281 -21.84 37.94 34.17
C GLU A 281 -21.29 37.70 35.61
N MET A 282 -20.18 38.33 36.01
CA MET A 282 -19.95 39.74 36.40
C MET A 282 -20.24 40.04 37.89
N SER A 283 -19.20 40.28 38.68
CA SER A 283 -19.18 41.34 39.72
C SER A 283 -17.77 41.54 40.30
N LEU A 284 -17.57 42.75 40.79
CA LEU A 284 -16.32 43.48 40.97
C LEU A 284 -15.63 43.26 42.34
N ALA A 285 -14.30 43.47 42.27
CA ALA A 285 -13.46 44.21 43.22
C ALA A 285 -12.93 43.57 44.53
N ASN A 286 -11.63 43.83 44.70
CA ASN A 286 -10.85 44.15 45.90
C ASN A 286 -9.80 43.16 46.42
N LYS A 287 -8.62 43.75 46.61
CA LYS A 287 -7.33 43.25 47.10
C LYS A 287 -7.43 42.72 48.54
N SER A 288 -6.63 41.71 48.90
CA SER A 288 -5.49 41.89 49.82
C SER A 288 -4.76 40.58 50.20
N SER A 289 -3.48 40.80 50.46
CA SER A 289 -2.36 40.05 51.04
C SER A 289 -2.52 38.88 52.03
N PHE A 290 -1.49 38.01 51.95
CA PHE A 290 -0.68 37.40 53.04
C PHE A 290 -1.04 36.04 53.67
N SER A 291 -0.08 35.10 53.47
CA SER A 291 0.41 33.98 54.30
C SER A 291 -0.53 33.19 55.22
N ARG A 292 -0.46 31.85 55.19
CA ARG A 292 0.44 30.99 56.02
C ARG A 292 0.11 29.50 55.79
N SER A 293 1.15 28.68 55.89
CA SER A 293 1.22 27.21 55.77
C SER A 293 0.41 26.40 56.79
N ILE A 294 -0.05 25.19 56.43
CA ILE A 294 -0.15 23.92 57.21
C ILE A 294 -0.41 22.80 56.17
N SER A 295 0.58 21.97 55.83
CA SER A 295 0.91 20.65 56.40
C SER A 295 0.02 19.48 55.97
N THR A 296 0.61 18.61 55.13
CA THR A 296 0.64 17.14 55.27
C THR A 296 -0.66 16.38 55.58
N GLU A 297 -1.56 16.18 54.62
CA GLU A 297 -2.34 14.94 54.55
C GLU A 297 -3.02 14.81 53.18
N LEU A 298 -2.46 13.97 52.29
CA LEU A 298 -3.14 13.29 51.15
C LEU A 298 -2.15 12.55 50.23
N ALA A 299 -0.86 12.48 50.58
CA ALA A 299 0.12 11.55 50.01
C ALA A 299 -0.02 10.12 50.57
N ARG A 300 -1.24 9.56 50.61
CA ARG A 300 -1.49 8.17 51.08
C ARG A 300 -2.48 7.35 50.24
N LYS A 301 -2.71 7.70 48.96
CA LYS A 301 -3.58 6.91 48.06
C LYS A 301 -2.96 6.47 46.73
N LEU A 302 -1.63 6.51 46.61
CA LEU A 302 -0.91 6.10 45.39
C LEU A 302 -0.17 4.75 45.48
N VAL A 303 -0.33 3.98 46.55
CA VAL A 303 0.32 2.66 46.65
C VAL A 303 -0.66 1.66 47.26
N ARG A 304 -1.46 1.04 46.39
CA ARG A 304 -2.04 -0.32 46.52
C ARG A 304 -3.05 -0.55 45.42
N ASN A 305 -2.59 -1.22 44.35
CA ASN A 305 -3.28 -2.35 43.69
C ASN A 305 -2.71 -2.53 42.28
N MET A 306 -1.45 -2.98 42.22
CA MET A 306 -0.98 -3.80 41.10
C MET A 306 -1.12 -5.28 41.49
N LYS A 307 -1.53 -6.09 40.49
CA LYS A 307 -1.72 -7.55 40.45
C LYS A 307 -3.08 -8.08 40.94
N VAL A 308 -3.99 -8.32 40.00
CA VAL A 308 -4.41 -9.68 39.61
C VAL A 308 -4.80 -9.67 38.12
N LYS A 309 -4.12 -10.50 37.32
CA LYS A 309 -4.48 -10.87 35.94
C LYS A 309 -5.73 -11.75 35.97
N PHE A 310 -6.72 -11.47 35.13
CA PHE A 310 -7.49 -12.53 34.47
C PHE A 310 -7.97 -12.07 33.08
N VAL A 311 -7.74 -12.96 32.14
CA VAL A 311 -7.96 -12.89 30.69
C VAL A 311 -9.46 -12.84 30.39
N ARG A 312 -9.90 -11.91 29.53
CA ARG A 312 -11.14 -12.10 28.74
C ARG A 312 -11.07 -11.36 27.41
N THR A 313 -10.60 -12.09 26.42
CA THR A 313 -10.62 -11.75 25.00
C THR A 313 -12.08 -11.70 24.54
N GLN A 314 -12.59 -10.52 24.21
CA GLN A 314 -13.89 -10.38 23.54
C GLN A 314 -13.68 -10.67 22.04
N ALA A 315 -13.60 -11.96 21.70
CA ALA A 315 -13.62 -12.41 20.31
C ALA A 315 -15.04 -12.24 19.76
N SER A 316 -15.20 -11.48 18.67
CA SER A 316 -16.49 -11.32 18.02
C SER A 316 -16.99 -12.66 17.46
N ARG A 317 -18.24 -13.01 17.74
CA ARG A 317 -18.91 -14.28 17.36
C ARG A 317 -18.87 -14.59 15.85
N VAL A 318 -18.55 -13.62 15.01
CA VAL A 318 -18.46 -13.73 13.55
C VAL A 318 -17.15 -14.42 13.10
N SER A 319 -16.08 -14.32 13.89
CA SER A 319 -14.76 -14.88 13.57
C SER A 319 -14.66 -16.40 13.84
N ALA A 320 -15.40 -16.92 14.81
CA ALA A 320 -15.42 -18.35 15.13
C ALA A 320 -16.20 -19.18 14.09
N CYS A 321 -17.28 -18.62 13.51
CA CYS A 321 -18.10 -19.33 12.52
C CYS A 321 -17.41 -19.52 11.16
N ARG A 322 -16.38 -18.73 10.83
CA ARG A 322 -15.61 -18.88 9.58
C ARG A 322 -14.62 -20.04 9.58
N ARG A 323 -14.23 -20.59 10.75
CA ARG A 323 -13.35 -21.76 10.83
C ARG A 323 -14.06 -23.11 10.74
N ILE A 324 -15.40 -23.14 10.90
CA ILE A 324 -16.14 -24.40 11.08
C ILE A 324 -16.86 -24.86 9.78
N ARG A 325 -16.91 -24.05 8.71
CA ARG A 325 -17.73 -24.37 7.53
C ARG A 325 -17.09 -24.20 6.14
N CYS A 326 -15.76 -24.19 6.04
CA CYS A 326 -15.08 -24.31 4.75
C CYS A 326 -14.18 -25.56 4.73
N GLY A 327 -14.82 -26.72 4.61
CA GLY A 327 -14.17 -27.98 4.25
C GLY A 327 -15.07 -28.69 3.27
N ALA A 328 -14.59 -28.92 2.05
CA ALA A 328 -15.25 -29.83 1.13
C ALA A 328 -15.22 -31.23 1.76
N LYS A 329 -16.38 -31.87 1.91
CA LYS A 329 -16.46 -33.28 2.30
C LYS A 329 -15.91 -34.10 1.14
N ILE A 330 -14.78 -34.77 1.35
CA ILE A 330 -14.34 -35.86 0.50
C ILE A 330 -15.22 -37.06 0.92
N LEU A 331 -15.99 -37.60 -0.02
CA LEU A 331 -16.67 -38.88 0.13
C LEU A 331 -15.60 -39.97 0.11
N GLU A 332 -15.55 -40.78 1.15
CA GLU A 332 -14.81 -42.04 1.12
C GLU A 332 -15.62 -43.01 0.24
N ASP A 333 -15.00 -43.48 -0.84
CA ASP A 333 -15.54 -44.56 -1.66
C ASP A 333 -15.36 -45.88 -0.89
N ASP A 334 -16.47 -46.50 -0.50
CA ASP A 334 -16.53 -47.88 -0.02
C ASP A 334 -16.19 -48.82 -1.18
N TYR A 335 -14.94 -49.27 -1.28
CA TYR A 335 -14.59 -50.50 -1.99
C TYR A 335 -14.68 -51.66 -1.01
N SER A 336 -15.67 -52.53 -1.25
CA SER A 336 -15.81 -53.83 -0.60
C SER A 336 -14.81 -54.81 -1.24
N ASP A 337 -14.04 -55.52 -0.40
CA ASP A 337 -13.33 -56.74 -0.76
C ASP A 337 -14.29 -57.92 -1.00
#